data_AF-A0A175RH94-F1
#
_entry.id   AF-A0A175RH94-F1
#
_cell.length_a   1.000
_cell.length_b   1.000
_cell.length_c   1.000
_cell.angle_alpha   90.00
_cell.angle_beta   90.00
_cell.angle_gamma   90.00
#
_symmetry.space_group_name_H-M   'P 1'
#
loop_
_entity.id
_entity.type
_entity.pdbx_description
1 polymer ?
#
loop_
_entity_poly.entity_id
_entity_poly.type
_entity_poly.pdbx_seq_one_letter_code
_entity_poly.pdbx_strand_id
1 'polypeptide(L)' 'MTPSELLTDAFSRVPETIGRALDGLSEDQLAARPAAGANTLAWLAWHAARGQDTQVADLAGSEQVWTADGWV' A
#
# COMPACT_ATOMS: atom_id res chain seq x y z
N MET A 1 -14.64 -21.03 -3.51
CA MET A 1 -14.12 -19.89 -2.75
C MET A 1 -13.83 -20.32 -1.33
N THR A 2 -12.57 -20.67 -1.08
CA THR A 2 -12.02 -20.88 0.25
C THR A 2 -11.73 -19.52 0.92
N PRO A 3 -11.55 -19.47 2.25
CA PRO A 3 -11.11 -18.24 2.93
C PRO A 3 -9.81 -17.67 2.34
N SER A 4 -8.86 -18.53 1.97
CA SER A 4 -7.60 -18.10 1.33
C SER A 4 -7.83 -17.49 -0.05
N GLU A 5 -8.72 -18.07 -0.87
CA GLU A 5 -9.08 -17.50 -2.18
C GLU A 5 -9.73 -16.11 -2.03
N LEU A 6 -10.59 -15.92 -1.03
CA LEU A 6 -11.21 -14.62 -0.75
C LEU A 6 -10.16 -13.58 -0.31
N LEU A 7 -9.24 -13.96 0.57
CA LEU A 7 -8.17 -13.06 1.02
C LEU A 7 -7.23 -12.69 -0.12
N THR A 8 -6.80 -13.65 -0.94
CA THR A 8 -5.98 -13.38 -2.11
C THR A 8 -6.67 -12.40 -3.07
N ASP A 9 -7.95 -12.60 -3.38
CA ASP A 9 -8.73 -11.66 -4.20
C ASP A 9 -8.78 -10.26 -3.56
N ALA A 10 -9.08 -10.16 -2.26
CA ALA A 10 -9.17 -8.89 -1.57
C ALA A 10 -7.83 -8.10 -1.58
N PHE A 11 -6.72 -8.76 -1.26
CA PHE A 11 -5.39 -8.12 -1.25
C PHE A 11 -4.87 -7.80 -2.66
N SER A 12 -5.26 -8.56 -3.68
CA SER A 12 -4.87 -8.28 -5.07
C SER A 12 -5.50 -7.00 -5.64
N ARG A 13 -6.63 -6.56 -5.08
CA ARG A 13 -7.32 -5.31 -5.49
C ARG A 13 -6.69 -4.04 -4.94
N VAL A 14 -5.87 -4.14 -3.88
CA VAL A 14 -5.31 -2.96 -3.19
C VAL A 14 -4.41 -2.14 -4.12
N PRO A 15 -3.42 -2.73 -4.83
CA PRO A 15 -2.59 -1.97 -5.77
C PRO A 15 -3.39 -1.29 -6.88
N GLU A 16 -4.39 -1.97 -7.45
CA GLU A 16 -5.24 -1.39 -8.49
C GLU A 16 -6.06 -0.21 -7.96
N THR A 17 -6.60 -0.34 -6.74
CA THR A 17 -7.40 0.71 -6.10
C THR A 17 -6.55 1.94 -5.80
N ILE A 18 -5.33 1.76 -5.28
CA ILE A 18 -4.39 2.85 -5.05
C ILE A 18 -4.01 3.50 -6.38
N GLY A 19 -3.67 2.70 -7.40
CA GLY A 19 -3.32 3.20 -8.73
C GLY A 19 -4.42 4.09 -9.32
N ARG A 20 -5.68 3.66 -9.27
CA ARG A 20 -6.83 4.47 -9.73
C ARG A 20 -7.07 5.71 -8.88
N ALA A 21 -6.85 5.64 -7.56
CA ALA A 21 -7.07 6.77 -6.66
C ALA A 21 -6.03 7.89 -6.83
N LEU A 22 -4.82 7.55 -7.29
CA LEU A 22 -3.72 8.49 -7.49
C LEU A 22 -3.52 8.89 -8.95
N ASP A 23 -4.30 8.34 -9.87
CA ASP A 23 -4.15 8.58 -11.31
C ASP A 23 -4.26 10.07 -11.65
N GLY A 24 -3.32 10.56 -12.44
CA GLY A 24 -3.25 11.95 -12.88
C GLY A 24 -2.88 12.99 -11.81
N LEU A 25 -2.57 12.60 -10.57
CA LEU A 25 -2.13 13.54 -9.54
C LEU A 25 -0.65 13.92 -9.68
N SER A 26 -0.34 15.19 -9.46
CA SER A 26 1.05 15.66 -9.36
C SER A 26 1.67 15.32 -8.00
N GLU A 27 3.00 15.38 -7.91
CA GLU A 27 3.73 15.20 -6.64
C GLU A 27 3.28 16.19 -5.56
N ASP A 28 3.05 17.45 -5.92
CA ASP A 28 2.53 18.48 -5.01
C ASP A 28 1.15 18.11 -4.45
N GLN A 29 0.27 17.56 -5.31
CA GLN A 29 -1.05 17.10 -4.89
C GLN A 29 -0.95 15.87 -3.99
N LEU A 30 -0.02 14.96 -4.28
CA LEU A 30 0.24 13.77 -3.45
C LEU A 30 0.78 14.15 -2.06
N ALA A 31 1.60 15.20 -1.99
CA ALA A 31 2.21 15.71 -0.76
C ALA A 31 1.30 16.67 0.03
N ALA A 32 0.20 17.15 -0.56
CA ALA A 32 -0.73 18.07 0.10
C ALA A 32 -1.51 17.37 1.23
N ARG A 33 -1.76 18.10 2.32
CA ARG A 33 -2.70 17.68 3.37
C ARG A 33 -4.08 18.30 3.09
N PRO A 34 -5.15 17.50 2.95
CA PRO A 34 -6.47 18.03 2.62
C PRO A 34 -7.15 18.74 3.81
N ALA A 35 -6.74 18.43 5.04
CA ALA A 35 -7.23 19.06 6.26
C ALA A 35 -6.18 18.97 7.39
N ALA A 36 -6.36 19.79 8.43
CA ALA A 36 -5.56 19.68 9.64
C ALA A 36 -5.70 18.28 10.25
N GLY A 37 -4.56 17.63 10.55
CA GLY A 37 -4.52 16.28 11.10
C GLY A 37 -4.70 15.15 10.08
N ALA A 38 -4.99 15.45 8.81
CA ALA A 38 -5.05 14.43 7.76
C ALA A 38 -3.64 14.03 7.29
N ASN A 39 -3.48 12.76 6.96
CA ASN A 39 -2.31 12.27 6.24
C ASN A 39 -2.36 12.73 4.77
N THR A 40 -1.19 12.80 4.15
CA THR A 40 -1.08 13.07 2.71
C THR A 40 -1.47 11.84 1.91
N LEU A 41 -1.84 12.01 0.64
CA LEU A 41 -2.16 10.88 -0.24
C LEU A 41 -0.95 9.97 -0.46
N ALA A 42 0.24 10.55 -0.62
CA ALA A 42 1.50 9.82 -0.68
C ALA A 42 1.72 8.95 0.56
N TRP A 43 1.48 9.50 1.76
CA TRP A 43 1.64 8.75 3.00
C TRP A 43 0.65 7.60 3.09
N LEU A 44 -0.62 7.80 2.72
CA LEU A 44 -1.64 6.75 2.75
C LEU A 44 -1.30 5.61 1.79
N ALA A 45 -0.83 5.91 0.58
CA ALA A 45 -0.42 4.92 -0.39
C ALA A 45 0.80 4.11 0.06
N TRP A 46 1.84 4.80 0.55
CA TRP A 46 3.00 4.15 1.15
C TRP A 46 2.62 3.29 2.36
N HIS A 47 1.78 3.80 3.25
CA HIS A 47 1.39 3.09 4.47
C HIS A 47 0.60 1.82 4.17
N ALA A 48 -0.33 1.87 3.21
CA ALA A 48 -1.06 0.69 2.75
C ALA A 48 -0.10 -0.37 2.15
N ALA A 49 0.84 0.06 1.30
CA ALA A 49 1.83 -0.84 0.70
C ALA A 49 2.75 -1.47 1.76
N ARG A 50 3.28 -0.68 2.72
CA ARG A 50 4.12 -1.18 3.81
C ARG A 50 3.38 -2.14 4.74
N GLY A 51 2.10 -1.86 5.02
CA GLY A 51 1.26 -2.76 5.79
C GLY A 51 1.07 -4.10 5.10
N GLN A 52 0.80 -4.11 3.79
CA GLN A 52 0.66 -5.35 3.02
C GLN A 52 1.98 -6.12 2.92
N ASP A 53 3.08 -5.44 2.61
CA ASP A 53 4.43 -6.04 2.58
C ASP A 53 4.77 -6.74 3.90
N THR A 54 4.57 -6.05 5.03
CA THR A 54 4.85 -6.62 6.36
C THR A 54 4.01 -7.86 6.65
N GLN A 55 2.71 -7.84 6.36
CA GLN A 55 1.80 -8.96 6.65
C GLN A 55 2.02 -10.16 5.72
N VAL A 56 2.24 -9.90 4.42
CA VAL A 56 2.41 -10.96 3.42
C VAL A 56 3.79 -11.61 3.56
N ALA A 57 4.84 -10.84 3.81
CA ALA A 57 6.19 -11.37 4.00
C ALA A 57 6.25 -12.32 5.22
N ASP A 58 5.62 -11.95 6.34
CA ASP A 58 5.52 -12.80 7.53
C ASP A 58 4.76 -14.11 7.23
N LEU A 59 3.61 -14.02 6.55
CA LEU A 59 2.83 -15.20 6.16
C LEU A 59 3.60 -16.13 5.19
N ALA A 60 4.40 -15.55 4.28
CA ALA A 60 5.17 -16.29 3.31
C ALA A 60 6.53 -16.79 3.85
N GLY A 61 6.94 -16.36 5.05
CA GLY A 61 8.27 -16.64 5.58
C GLY A 61 9.40 -16.02 4.75
N SER A 62 9.13 -14.91 4.06
CA SER A 62 10.09 -14.19 3.23
C SER A 62 10.55 -12.89 3.90
N GLU A 63 11.65 -12.32 3.40
CA GLU A 63 12.03 -10.96 3.74
C GLU A 63 10.97 -9.96 3.20
N GLN A 64 10.76 -8.85 3.92
CA GLN A 64 9.94 -7.74 3.42
C GLN A 64 10.60 -7.11 2.20
N VAL A 65 9.82 -6.82 1.16
CA VAL A 65 10.31 -6.15 -0.05
C VAL A 65 10.99 -4.83 0.31
N TRP A 66 10.45 -4.09 1.28
CA TRP A 66 11.04 -2.85 1.75
C TRP A 66 12.51 -2.99 2.15
N THR A 67 12.85 -4.00 2.96
CA THR A 67 14.24 -4.19 3.42
C THR A 67 15.11 -4.86 2.36
N ALA A 68 14.53 -5.79 1.58
CA ALA A 68 15.23 -6.45 0.47
C ALA A 68 15.69 -5.46 -0.61
N ASP A 69 14.89 -4.40 -0.85
CA ASP A 69 15.23 -3.32 -1.78
C ASP A 69 16.12 -2.22 -1.13
N GLY A 70 16.57 -2.42 0.11
CA GLY A 70 17.53 -1.54 0.78
C GLY A 70 16.94 -0.30 1.44
N TRP A 71 15.61 -0.23 1.58
CA TRP A 71 14.95 0.86 2.29
C TRP A 71 14.96 0.62 3.81
N VAL A 72 14.91 1.71 4.59
CA VAL A 72 14.92 1.70 6.07
C VAL A 72 13.70 2.38 6.65
#